data_AF-A0ABD2W1H0-F1
#
_entry.id   AF-A0ABD2W1H0-F1
#
_cell.length_a   1.000
_cell.length_b   1.000
_cell.length_c   1.000
_cell.angle_alpha   90.00
_cell.angle_beta   90.00
_cell.angle_gamma   90.00
#
_symmetry.space_group_name_H-M   'P 1'
#
loop_
_entity.id
_entity.type
_entity.pdbx_description
1 polymer ?
#
loop_
_entity_poly.entity_id
_entity_poly.type
_entity_poly.pdbx_seq_one_letter_code
_entity_poly.pdbx_strand_id
1 'polypeptide(L)'
;MLSWTVSGSYTHSNHQAIVFEIEDDEASSRPSTRQSCRWNARTLDADRFFAVVSGASVAPGTAEDMASSLIDVITGACDASMTKANPRRHREPGYWWTAEIADLRRSCLRACRLFQRSRGRKDEEARGANYASARRLLRAAIKTSKRRC
;
A
#
# COMPACT_ATOMS: atom_id res chain seq x y z
N MET A 1 -17.43 21.61 -1.61
CA MET A 1 -17.78 21.44 -3.06
C MET A 1 -16.51 21.75 -3.85
N LEU A 2 -16.01 20.88 -4.74
CA LEU A 2 -14.76 21.17 -5.45
C LEU A 2 -14.97 22.27 -6.49
N SER A 3 -14.48 23.48 -6.21
CA SER A 3 -14.33 24.54 -7.20
C SER A 3 -13.09 24.23 -8.04
N TRP A 4 -13.24 24.19 -9.37
CA TRP A 4 -12.10 24.09 -10.28
C TRP A 4 -12.22 25.12 -11.41
N THR A 5 -11.08 25.64 -11.84
CA THR A 5 -10.96 26.66 -12.90
C THR A 5 -9.74 26.37 -13.78
N VAL A 6 -9.75 26.91 -15.00
CA VAL A 6 -8.56 26.88 -15.87
C VAL A 6 -7.78 28.17 -15.66
N SER A 7 -6.50 28.07 -15.29
CA SER A 7 -5.66 29.23 -15.05
C SER A 7 -5.28 29.93 -16.36
N GLY A 8 -5.48 31.26 -16.40
CA GLY A 8 -5.00 32.11 -17.49
C GLY A 8 -3.49 32.43 -17.43
N SER A 9 -2.77 31.95 -16.41
CA SER A 9 -1.33 32.17 -16.27
C SER A 9 -0.53 31.46 -17.35
N TYR A 10 0.40 32.16 -18.00
CA TYR A 10 1.29 31.58 -19.01
C TYR A 10 2.28 30.59 -18.39
N THR A 11 2.22 29.32 -18.82
CA THR A 11 3.01 28.20 -18.26
C THR A 11 4.25 27.84 -19.09
N HIS A 12 4.58 28.60 -20.15
CA HIS A 12 5.60 28.24 -21.16
C HIS A 12 5.41 26.82 -21.75
N SER A 13 4.18 26.31 -21.72
CA SER A 13 3.78 25.01 -22.24
C SER A 13 2.56 25.20 -23.15
N ASN A 14 2.34 24.28 -24.08
CA ASN A 14 1.13 24.28 -24.92
C ASN A 14 -0.11 23.77 -24.15
N HIS A 15 0.01 23.57 -22.83
CA HIS A 15 -1.07 23.12 -21.97
C HIS A 15 -1.50 24.22 -20.99
N GLN A 16 -2.81 24.35 -20.79
CA GLN A 16 -3.39 25.21 -19.75
C GLN A 16 -3.37 24.50 -18.40
N ALA A 17 -3.07 25.23 -17.33
CA ALA A 17 -3.10 24.69 -15.97
C ALA A 17 -4.54 24.64 -15.45
N ILE A 18 -4.90 23.54 -14.78
CA ILE A 18 -6.16 23.42 -14.05
C ILE A 18 -5.87 23.66 -12.57
N VAL A 19 -6.63 24.55 -11.94
CA VAL A 19 -6.51 24.91 -10.53
C VAL A 19 -7.80 24.55 -9.82
N PHE A 20 -7.71 23.92 -8.66
CA PHE A 20 -8.86 23.57 -7.85
C PHE A 20 -8.50 23.69 -6.37
N GLU A 21 -9.50 24.06 -5.57
CA GLU A 21 -9.36 24.13 -4.12
C GLU A 21 -9.89 22.83 -3.52
N ILE A 22 -9.10 22.25 -2.63
CA ILE A 22 -9.48 21.07 -1.86
C ILE A 22 -9.73 21.56 -0.44
N GLU A 23 -10.98 21.44 0.02
CA GLU A 23 -11.28 21.55 1.44
C GLU A 23 -10.65 20.33 2.12
N ASP A 24 -9.67 20.56 3.00
CA ASP A 24 -9.15 19.52 3.88
C ASP A 24 -10.26 19.17 4.88
N ASP A 25 -11.13 18.23 4.50
CA ASP A 25 -11.97 17.53 5.47
C ASP A 25 -11.00 16.81 6.42
N GLU A 26 -10.79 17.38 7.62
CA GLU A 26 -10.16 16.74 8.77
C GLU A 26 -10.54 15.27 8.73
N ALA A 27 -9.52 14.45 8.44
CA ALA A 27 -9.63 13.10 7.94
C ALA A 27 -10.93 12.45 8.41
N SER A 28 -11.95 12.42 7.54
CA SER A 28 -13.08 11.53 7.81
C SER A 28 -12.46 10.15 7.71
N SER A 29 -12.06 9.64 8.89
CA SER A 29 -11.81 8.24 9.12
C SER A 29 -13.16 7.60 8.88
N ARG A 30 -13.50 7.39 7.59
CA ARG A 30 -14.51 6.44 7.20
C ARG A 30 -14.15 5.22 8.03
N PRO A 31 -15.02 4.80 8.99
CA PRO A 31 -14.76 3.59 9.72
C PRO A 31 -14.46 2.57 8.64
N SER A 32 -13.28 1.95 8.69
CA SER A 32 -12.96 0.87 7.77
C SER A 32 -14.05 -0.17 7.97
N THR A 33 -15.10 -0.10 7.16
CA THR A 33 -16.26 -0.97 7.33
C THR A 33 -15.75 -2.34 6.92
N ARG A 34 -15.42 -3.10 7.96
CA ARG A 34 -14.92 -4.48 7.93
C ARG A 34 -13.45 -4.58 7.51
N GLN A 35 -12.57 -4.37 8.47
CA GLN A 35 -11.44 -5.29 8.61
C GLN A 35 -12.05 -6.70 8.78
N SER A 36 -12.33 -7.37 7.67
CA SER A 36 -12.61 -8.80 7.69
C SER A 36 -11.28 -9.46 8.05
N CYS A 37 -11.06 -9.66 9.35
CA CYS A 37 -10.01 -10.52 9.85
C CYS A 37 -10.34 -11.95 9.37
N ARG A 38 -10.00 -12.25 8.13
CA ARG A 38 -10.12 -13.57 7.52
C ARG A 38 -9.17 -14.51 8.27
N TRP A 39 -9.55 -15.76 8.51
CA TRP A 39 -8.58 -16.75 8.99
C TRP A 39 -7.59 -17.10 7.88
N ASN A 40 -6.33 -17.30 8.27
CA ASN A 40 -5.31 -17.79 7.36
C ASN A 40 -5.33 -19.32 7.35
N ALA A 41 -6.03 -19.91 6.38
CA ALA A 41 -6.15 -21.37 6.24
C ALA A 41 -4.79 -22.08 6.09
N ARG A 42 -3.72 -21.39 5.68
CA ARG A 42 -2.37 -21.98 5.60
C ARG A 42 -1.76 -22.26 6.98
N THR A 43 -2.27 -21.61 8.03
CA THR A 43 -1.81 -21.80 9.41
C THR A 43 -2.71 -22.73 10.21
N LEU A 44 -3.56 -23.51 9.53
CA LEU A 44 -4.48 -24.43 10.18
C LEU A 44 -3.70 -25.51 10.94
N ASP A 45 -3.89 -25.53 12.25
CA ASP A 45 -3.57 -26.66 13.12
C ASP A 45 -4.78 -27.60 13.16
N ALA A 46 -4.69 -28.70 12.40
CA ALA A 46 -5.79 -29.65 12.25
C ALA A 46 -6.16 -30.32 13.58
N ASP A 47 -5.17 -30.73 14.37
CA ASP A 47 -5.39 -31.42 15.65
C ASP A 47 -6.12 -30.50 16.63
N ARG A 48 -5.71 -29.24 16.70
CA ARG A 48 -6.36 -28.24 17.54
C ARG A 48 -7.78 -27.91 17.06
N PHE A 49 -8.00 -27.85 15.75
CA PHE A 49 -9.34 -27.64 15.19
C PHE A 49 -10.28 -28.78 15.57
N PHE A 50 -9.85 -30.03 15.34
CA PHE A 50 -10.65 -31.21 15.67
C PHE A 50 -10.93 -31.33 17.16
N ALA A 51 -9.94 -31.07 18.02
CA ALA A 51 -10.14 -31.11 19.47
C ALA A 51 -11.26 -30.15 19.94
N VAL A 52 -11.33 -28.95 19.36
CA VAL A 52 -12.38 -27.97 19.69
C VAL A 52 -13.74 -28.40 19.14
N VAL A 53 -13.80 -28.87 17.89
CA VAL A 53 -15.07 -29.30 17.27
C VAL A 53 -15.63 -30.55 17.95
N SER A 54 -14.79 -31.53 18.27
CA SER A 54 -15.21 -32.78 18.92
C SER A 54 -15.64 -32.58 20.38
N GLY A 55 -15.15 -31.54 21.05
CA GLY A 55 -15.57 -31.17 22.41
C GLY A 55 -16.81 -30.28 22.45
N ALA A 56 -17.29 -29.81 21.30
CA ALA A 56 -18.42 -28.89 21.23
C ALA A 56 -19.76 -29.64 21.18
N SER A 57 -20.76 -29.08 21.84
CA SER A 57 -22.16 -29.54 21.77
C SER A 57 -23.04 -28.40 21.30
N VAL A 58 -23.85 -28.65 20.29
CA VAL A 58 -24.88 -27.70 19.83
C VAL A 58 -26.11 -27.92 20.70
N ALA A 59 -26.49 -26.91 21.47
CA ALA A 59 -27.66 -26.99 22.33
C ALA A 59 -28.94 -27.16 21.49
N PRO A 60 -29.89 -28.01 21.91
CA PRO A 60 -31.16 -28.16 21.22
C PRO A 60 -31.99 -26.86 21.34
N GLY A 61 -32.60 -26.44 20.24
CA GLY A 61 -33.36 -25.19 20.15
C GLY A 61 -34.12 -25.08 18.84
N THR A 62 -34.49 -23.86 18.44
CA THR A 62 -35.02 -23.62 17.10
C THR A 62 -33.96 -23.87 16.04
N ALA A 63 -34.36 -23.96 14.76
CA ALA A 63 -33.42 -24.13 13.66
C ALA A 63 -32.39 -22.97 13.64
N GLU A 64 -32.85 -21.74 13.87
CA GLU A 64 -32.02 -20.54 13.96
C GLU A 64 -31.04 -20.57 15.14
N ASP A 65 -31.47 -21.06 16.31
CA ASP A 65 -30.61 -21.18 17.49
C ASP A 65 -29.51 -22.22 17.26
N MET A 66 -29.87 -23.37 16.70
CA MET A 66 -28.92 -24.43 16.38
C MET A 66 -27.92 -23.99 15.31
N ALA A 67 -28.39 -23.25 14.29
CA ALA A 67 -27.52 -22.70 13.25
C ALA A 67 -26.54 -21.67 13.83
N SER A 68 -27.01 -20.80 14.71
CA SER A 68 -26.16 -19.80 15.38
C SER A 68 -25.11 -20.46 16.27
N SER A 69 -25.53 -21.44 17.08
CA SER A 69 -24.62 -22.22 17.93
C SER A 69 -23.57 -22.97 17.11
N LEU A 70 -23.94 -23.53 15.97
CA LEU A 70 -22.98 -24.17 15.05
C LEU A 70 -21.97 -23.18 14.47
N ILE A 71 -22.42 -21.99 14.07
CA ILE A 71 -21.54 -20.92 13.57
C ILE A 71 -20.54 -20.50 14.64
N ASP A 72 -20.96 -20.37 15.90
CA ASP A 72 -20.09 -20.00 17.02
C ASP A 72 -19.03 -21.08 17.29
N VAL A 73 -19.42 -22.36 17.26
CA VAL A 73 -18.50 -23.49 17.40
C VAL A 73 -17.44 -23.49 16.29
N ILE A 74 -17.86 -23.33 15.04
CA ILE A 74 -16.94 -23.29 13.89
C ILE A 74 -16.03 -22.06 13.98
N THR A 75 -16.56 -20.91 14.39
CA THR A 75 -15.80 -19.67 14.57
C THR A 75 -14.74 -19.83 15.66
N GLY A 76 -15.11 -20.39 16.81
CA GLY A 76 -14.18 -20.68 17.91
C GLY A 76 -13.09 -21.69 17.55
N ALA A 77 -13.46 -22.74 16.81
CA ALA A 77 -12.49 -23.70 16.28
C ALA A 77 -11.52 -23.03 15.29
N CYS A 78 -12.01 -22.17 14.41
CA CYS A 78 -11.17 -21.39 13.50
C CYS A 78 -10.24 -20.42 14.25
N ASP A 79 -10.74 -19.73 15.28
CA ASP A 79 -9.94 -18.80 16.11
C ASP A 79 -8.85 -19.51 16.91
N ALA A 80 -9.13 -20.73 17.39
CA ALA A 80 -8.15 -21.53 18.12
C ALA A 80 -7.08 -22.12 17.21
N SER A 81 -7.44 -22.51 15.99
CA SER A 81 -6.58 -23.30 15.09
C SER A 81 -5.89 -22.51 13.99
N MET A 82 -6.30 -21.26 13.72
CA MET A 82 -5.75 -20.44 12.65
C MET A 82 -5.45 -19.03 13.13
N THR A 83 -4.33 -18.49 12.65
CA THR A 83 -4.05 -17.06 12.82
C THR A 83 -5.01 -16.21 11.98
N LYS A 84 -5.39 -15.03 12.49
CA LYS A 84 -6.08 -14.03 11.66
C LYS A 84 -5.11 -13.50 10.61
N ALA A 85 -5.54 -13.51 9.35
CA ALA A 85 -4.87 -12.83 8.27
C ALA A 85 -4.81 -11.36 8.61
N ASN A 86 -3.60 -10.86 8.84
CA ASN A 86 -3.35 -9.47 9.17
C ASN A 86 -3.95 -8.60 8.04
N PRO A 87 -5.01 -7.81 8.30
CA PRO A 87 -5.45 -6.83 7.33
C PRO A 87 -4.28 -5.87 7.20
N ARG A 88 -3.54 -6.00 6.08
CA ARG A 88 -2.29 -5.29 5.76
C ARG A 88 -2.16 -4.06 6.64
N ARG A 89 -1.25 -4.10 7.65
CA ARG A 89 -0.96 -2.97 8.55
C ARG A 89 -1.18 -1.69 7.75
N HIS A 90 -2.21 -0.94 8.09
CA HIS A 90 -2.49 0.35 7.47
C HIS A 90 -1.22 1.15 7.66
N ARG A 91 -0.38 1.18 6.62
CA ARG A 91 0.73 2.13 6.59
C ARG A 91 0.03 3.46 6.55
N GLU A 92 0.30 4.29 7.53
CA GLU A 92 -0.12 5.69 7.45
C GLU A 92 0.34 6.22 6.08
N PRO A 93 -0.44 7.10 5.42
CA PRO A 93 -0.01 7.74 4.19
C PRO A 93 1.16 8.68 4.50
N GLY A 94 2.34 8.12 4.77
CA GLY A 94 3.51 8.92 5.01
C GLY A 94 3.92 9.58 3.70
N TYR A 95 4.02 10.90 3.75
CA TYR A 95 4.49 11.74 2.67
C TYR A 95 5.98 11.41 2.40
N TRP A 96 6.22 10.32 1.66
CA TRP A 96 7.56 9.79 1.37
C TRP A 96 8.32 10.63 0.34
N TRP A 97 7.72 11.73 -0.13
CA TRP A 97 8.35 12.64 -1.08
C TRP A 97 9.11 13.73 -0.33
N THR A 98 10.41 13.81 -0.53
CA THR A 98 11.28 14.78 0.13
C THR A 98 12.00 15.66 -0.89
N ALA A 99 12.50 16.82 -0.46
CA ALA A 99 13.35 17.67 -1.30
C ALA A 99 14.58 16.89 -1.83
N GLU A 100 15.18 16.04 -0.99
CA GLU A 100 16.27 15.14 -1.39
C GLU A 100 15.86 14.21 -2.55
N ILE A 101 14.69 13.57 -2.47
CA ILE A 101 14.18 12.69 -3.54
C ILE A 101 13.91 13.48 -4.82
N ALA A 102 13.40 14.72 -4.70
CA ALA A 102 13.21 15.60 -5.84
C ALA A 102 14.55 15.92 -6.54
N ASP A 103 15.60 16.22 -5.77
CA ASP A 103 16.93 16.54 -6.27
C ASP A 103 17.59 15.34 -6.94
N LEU A 104 17.54 14.18 -6.28
CA LEU A 104 18.03 12.91 -6.82
C LEU A 104 17.29 12.52 -8.10
N ARG A 105 15.98 12.80 -8.17
CA ARG A 105 15.19 12.57 -9.39
C ARG A 105 15.63 13.49 -10.52
N ARG A 106 15.85 14.78 -10.27
CA ARG A 106 16.36 15.72 -11.29
C ARG A 106 17.71 15.27 -11.82
N SER A 107 18.63 14.89 -10.93
CA SER A 107 19.96 14.38 -11.28
C SER A 107 19.89 13.07 -12.07
N CYS A 108 19.05 12.12 -11.64
CA CYS A 108 18.84 10.86 -12.34
C CYS A 108 18.25 11.06 -13.75
N LEU A 109 17.28 11.95 -13.92
CA LEU A 109 16.70 12.28 -15.23
C LEU A 109 17.73 12.95 -16.15
N ARG A 110 18.56 13.85 -15.61
CA ARG A 110 19.66 14.47 -16.36
C ARG A 110 20.66 13.41 -16.83
N ALA A 111 21.10 12.52 -15.94
CA ALA A 111 22.01 11.43 -16.28
C ALA A 111 21.41 10.47 -17.31
N CYS A 112 20.12 10.14 -17.21
CA CYS A 112 19.40 9.32 -18.18
C CYS A 112 19.43 9.94 -19.59
N ARG A 113 19.10 11.24 -19.71
CA ARG A 113 19.13 11.95 -21.00
C ARG A 113 20.55 12.01 -21.59
N LEU A 114 21.56 12.22 -20.75
CA LEU A 114 22.97 12.24 -21.20
C LEU A 114 23.42 10.87 -21.68
N PHE A 115 23.06 9.80 -20.98
CA PHE A 115 23.34 8.43 -21.38
C PHE A 115 22.65 8.06 -22.70
N GLN A 116 21.37 8.40 -22.85
CA GLN A 116 20.64 8.19 -24.10
C GLN A 116 21.30 8.90 -25.29
N ARG A 117 21.83 10.12 -25.08
CA ARG A 117 22.53 10.90 -26.10
C ARG A 117 23.96 10.41 -26.39
N SER A 118 24.58 9.62 -25.51
CA SER A 118 25.90 9.01 -25.77
C SER A 118 25.87 7.71 -26.53
N ARG A 119 24.71 7.14 -26.86
CA ARG A 119 24.68 5.85 -27.56
C ARG A 119 25.51 5.91 -28.85
N GLY A 120 26.43 4.96 -29.02
CA GLY A 120 27.37 4.91 -30.14
C GLY A 120 28.56 5.87 -30.04
N ARG A 121 28.75 6.55 -28.90
CA ARG A 121 29.90 7.43 -28.63
C ARG A 121 30.86 6.77 -27.65
N LYS A 122 32.13 7.20 -27.67
CA LYS A 122 33.17 6.71 -26.74
C LYS A 122 32.85 6.93 -25.26
N ASP A 123 31.96 7.88 -24.94
CA ASP A 123 31.57 8.23 -23.58
C ASP A 123 30.30 7.49 -23.08
N GLU A 124 29.76 6.55 -23.86
CA GLU A 124 28.56 5.78 -23.52
C GLU A 124 28.69 5.03 -22.20
N GLU A 125 29.79 4.31 -22.00
CA GLU A 125 30.01 3.50 -20.80
C GLU A 125 30.10 4.36 -19.54
N ALA A 126 30.88 5.44 -19.59
CA ALA A 126 31.02 6.38 -18.48
C ALA A 126 29.68 7.04 -18.12
N ARG A 127 28.88 7.45 -19.12
CA ARG A 127 27.56 8.02 -18.88
C ARG A 127 26.55 6.98 -18.40
N GLY A 128 26.68 5.72 -18.84
CA GLY A 128 25.90 4.59 -18.36
C GLY A 128 26.16 4.30 -16.88
N ALA A 129 27.42 4.28 -16.47
CA ALA A 129 27.82 4.13 -15.07
C ALA A 129 27.28 5.29 -14.20
N ASN A 130 27.35 6.53 -14.68
CA ASN A 130 26.79 7.69 -13.99
C ASN A 130 25.26 7.55 -13.81
N TYR A 131 24.52 7.22 -14.88
CA TYR A 131 23.08 6.98 -14.79
C TYR A 131 22.74 5.84 -13.82
N ALA A 132 23.47 4.72 -13.86
CA ALA A 132 23.27 3.61 -12.94
C ALA A 132 23.47 4.03 -11.47
N SER A 133 24.51 4.82 -11.19
CA SER A 133 24.78 5.38 -9.86
C SER A 133 23.66 6.33 -9.39
N ALA A 134 23.26 7.29 -10.23
CA ALA A 134 22.18 8.23 -9.92
C ALA A 134 20.84 7.50 -9.67
N ARG A 135 20.55 6.45 -10.46
CA ARG A 135 19.36 5.61 -10.28
C ARG A 135 19.41 4.81 -8.98
N ARG A 136 20.58 4.32 -8.59
CA ARG A 136 20.79 3.62 -7.32
C ARG A 136 20.53 4.54 -6.13
N LEU A 137 21.09 5.76 -6.15
CA LEU A 137 20.88 6.76 -5.10
C LEU A 137 19.40 7.12 -4.95
N LEU A 138 18.72 7.42 -6.06
CA LEU A 138 17.27 7.73 -6.04
C LEU A 138 16.45 6.58 -5.45
N ARG A 139 16.71 5.33 -5.86
CA ARG A 139 15.99 4.15 -5.34
C ARG A 139 16.27 3.95 -3.85
N ALA A 140 17.50 4.17 -3.40
CA ALA A 140 17.87 4.06 -2.00
C ALA A 140 17.14 5.12 -1.15
N ALA A 141 17.14 6.38 -1.57
CA ALA A 141 16.44 7.46 -0.87
C ALA A 141 14.93 7.20 -0.78
N ILE A 142 14.29 6.78 -1.88
CA ILE A 142 12.86 6.40 -1.87
C ILE A 142 12.61 5.24 -0.90
N LYS A 143 13.45 4.19 -0.92
CA LYS A 143 13.30 3.05 -0.02
C LYS A 143 13.46 3.45 1.45
N THR A 144 14.41 4.33 1.75
CA THR A 144 14.65 4.85 3.10
C THR A 144 13.49 5.72 3.56
N SER A 145 13.00 6.64 2.73
CA SER A 145 11.87 7.50 3.08
C SER A 145 10.61 6.69 3.34
N LYS A 146 10.29 5.71 2.47
CA LYS A 146 9.15 4.80 2.64
C LYS A 146 9.26 3.84 3.84
N ARG A 147 10.42 3.74 4.49
CA ARG A 147 10.60 2.99 5.74
C ARG A 147 10.39 3.85 6.98
N ARG A 148 10.56 5.17 6.84
CA ARG A 148 10.33 6.16 7.90
C ARG A 148 8.85 6.55 8.00
N CYS A 149 8.13 6.39 6.89
CA CYS A 149 6.68 6.39 6.76
C CYS A 149 6.09 5.00 7.09
#